data_AF-A0A5J5WDL5-F1
#
_entry.id   AF-A0A5J5WDL5-F1
#
_cell.length_a   1.000
_cell.length_b   1.000
_cell.length_c   1.000
_cell.angle_alpha   90.00
_cell.angle_beta   90.00
_cell.angle_gamma   90.00
#
_symmetry.space_group_name_H-M   'P 1'
#
loop_
_entity.id
_entity.type
_entity.pdbx_description
1 polymer ?
#
loop_
_entity_poly.entity_id
_entity_poly.type
_entity_poly.pdbx_seq_one_letter_code
_entity_poly.pdbx_strand_id
1 'polypeptide(L)'
;MPTVSFTIDDKVFDLYLEEYILKVGEGPQAPLDKKLASQYQKEADKCNLGMETCEEVREKAEEALSAQMKLTAMWEIRSRQKGWREKVAKSNAQTQGKTNYTRLRSKNNLQKAHNGWLLPLQMHVGGIAAANKNDIDQHAVDTVL
;
A
#
# COMPACT_ATOMS: atom_id res chain seq x y z
N MET A 1 40.42 -42.53 12.35
CA MET A 1 40.02 -41.29 11.64
C MET A 1 39.69 -41.68 10.22
N PRO A 2 38.57 -41.26 9.62
CA PRO A 2 38.20 -41.75 8.30
C PRO A 2 39.16 -41.19 7.25
N THR A 3 40.07 -42.05 6.79
CA THR A 3 40.94 -41.81 5.64
C THR A 3 40.23 -42.37 4.41
N VAL A 4 40.09 -41.56 3.36
CA VAL A 4 39.59 -42.04 2.08
C VAL A 4 40.80 -42.33 1.20
N SER A 5 41.11 -43.61 1.06
CA SER A 5 42.20 -44.11 0.22
C SER A 5 41.66 -44.47 -1.15
N PHE A 6 42.30 -44.01 -2.23
CA PHE A 6 42.01 -44.47 -3.59
C PHE A 6 43.30 -44.87 -4.30
N THR A 7 43.19 -45.78 -5.26
CA THR A 7 44.34 -46.33 -5.99
C THR A 7 44.31 -45.94 -7.47
N ILE A 8 45.44 -45.45 -7.98
CA ILE A 8 45.67 -45.24 -9.43
C ILE A 8 47.01 -45.88 -9.78
N ASP A 9 47.02 -46.74 -10.80
CA ASP A 9 48.21 -47.45 -11.31
C ASP A 9 49.06 -48.07 -10.19
N ASP A 10 48.42 -48.87 -9.34
CA ASP A 10 49.01 -49.56 -8.17
C ASP A 10 49.63 -48.65 -7.09
N LYS A 11 49.37 -47.34 -7.15
CA LYS A 11 49.74 -46.39 -6.10
C LYS A 11 48.53 -46.02 -5.26
N VAL A 12 48.67 -46.14 -3.94
CA VAL A 12 47.66 -45.74 -2.95
C VAL A 12 47.85 -44.26 -2.62
N PHE A 13 46.78 -43.49 -2.75
CA PHE A 13 46.72 -42.09 -2.35
C PHE A 13 45.71 -41.94 -1.21
N ASP A 14 46.20 -41.41 -0.09
CA ASP A 14 45.41 -41.15 1.10
C ASP A 14 45.03 -39.67 1.16
N LEU A 15 43.72 -39.39 1.17
CA LEU A 15 43.22 -38.04 1.40
C LEU A 15 42.84 -37.88 2.88
N TYR A 16 43.54 -36.97 3.56
CA TYR A 16 43.24 -36.56 4.93
C TYR A 16 42.19 -35.44 4.92
N LEU A 17 40.96 -35.79 5.27
CA LEU A 17 39.79 -34.91 5.16
C LEU A 17 39.91 -33.62 6.00
N GLU A 18 40.62 -33.66 7.13
CA GLU A 18 40.82 -32.50 8.01
C GLU A 18 41.75 -31.42 7.41
N GLU A 19 42.74 -31.81 6.58
CA GLU A 19 43.67 -30.84 6.00
C GLU A 19 43.05 -30.05 4.83
N TYR A 20 42.02 -30.61 4.19
CA TYR A 20 41.27 -29.96 3.11
C TYR A 20 40.26 -28.92 3.65
N ILE A 21 39.58 -29.23 4.76
CA ILE A 21 38.58 -28.33 5.35
C ILE A 21 39.23 -27.09 5.96
N LEU A 22 40.39 -27.24 6.63
CA LEU A 22 41.12 -26.10 7.21
C LEU A 22 41.73 -25.16 6.15
N LYS A 23 42.21 -25.68 5.00
CA LYS A 23 42.77 -24.85 3.92
C LYS A 23 41.72 -24.13 3.06
N VAL A 24 40.47 -24.60 3.04
CA VAL A 24 39.36 -23.90 2.36
C VAL A 24 38.84 -22.72 3.19
N GLY A 25 39.09 -22.71 4.51
CA GLY A 25 38.67 -21.62 5.41
C GLY A 25 39.57 -20.38 5.42
N GLU A 26 40.86 -20.50 5.06
CA GLU A 26 41.85 -19.41 5.18
C GLU A 26 42.70 -19.20 3.90
N GLY A 27 42.11 -19.41 2.72
CA GLY A 27 42.73 -18.92 1.47
C GLY A 27 42.73 -17.39 1.44
N PRO A 28 43.69 -16.70 0.77
CA PRO A 28 43.59 -15.27 0.55
C PRO A 28 42.33 -15.04 -0.28
N GLN A 29 41.25 -14.59 0.37
CA GLN A 29 40.00 -14.31 -0.29
C GLN A 29 40.28 -13.39 -1.48
N ALA A 30 40.08 -13.91 -2.68
CA ALA A 30 40.58 -13.28 -3.90
C ALA A 30 40.00 -11.85 -3.97
N PRO A 31 40.76 -10.85 -4.47
CA PRO A 31 40.26 -9.48 -4.59
C PRO A 31 38.91 -9.37 -5.32
N LEU A 32 38.59 -10.34 -6.19
CA LEU A 32 37.33 -10.46 -6.91
C LEU A 32 36.14 -10.81 -6.00
N ASP A 33 36.31 -11.71 -5.02
CA ASP A 33 35.22 -12.14 -4.12
C ASP A 33 34.82 -11.01 -3.17
N LYS A 34 35.80 -10.26 -2.66
CA LYS A 34 35.55 -9.10 -1.79
C LYS A 34 34.82 -7.98 -2.54
N LYS A 35 35.21 -7.75 -3.81
CA LYS A 35 34.58 -6.74 -4.67
C LYS A 35 33.14 -7.13 -4.99
N LEU A 36 32.92 -8.40 -5.34
CA LEU A 36 31.59 -8.93 -5.63
C LEU A 36 30.68 -8.88 -4.39
N ALA A 37 31.18 -9.27 -3.21
CA ALA A 37 30.45 -9.15 -1.95
C ALA A 37 30.07 -7.70 -1.63
N SER A 38 31.01 -6.75 -1.82
CA SER A 38 30.74 -5.33 -1.61
C SER A 38 29.71 -4.75 -2.58
N GLN A 39 29.64 -5.30 -3.79
CA GLN A 39 28.65 -4.90 -4.79
C GLN A 39 27.26 -5.44 -4.42
N TYR A 40 27.16 -6.70 -4.01
CA TYR A 40 25.91 -7.28 -3.53
C TYR A 40 25.39 -6.59 -2.27
N GLN A 41 26.27 -6.22 -1.34
CA GLN A 41 25.87 -5.47 -0.14
C GLN A 41 25.22 -4.13 -0.52
N LYS A 42 25.84 -3.37 -1.42
CA LYS A 42 25.29 -2.09 -1.89
C LYS A 42 23.94 -2.26 -2.58
N GLU A 43 23.75 -3.34 -3.33
CA GLU A 43 22.47 -3.61 -4.00
C GLU A 43 21.40 -4.04 -3.00
N ALA A 44 21.76 -4.82 -1.98
CA ALA A 44 20.88 -5.15 -0.87
C ALA A 44 20.45 -3.89 -0.09
N ASP A 45 21.38 -2.97 0.18
CA ASP A 45 21.08 -1.72 0.88
C ASP A 45 20.09 -0.85 0.08
N LYS A 46 20.22 -0.80 -1.25
CA LYS A 46 19.24 -0.12 -2.12
C LYS A 46 17.87 -0.80 -2.08
N CYS A 47 17.84 -2.14 -2.10
CA CYS A 47 16.59 -2.90 -2.02
C CYS A 47 15.87 -2.64 -0.70
N ASN A 48 16.61 -2.64 0.42
CA ASN A 48 16.10 -2.33 1.74
C ASN A 48 15.53 -0.91 1.78
N LEU A 49 16.27 0.07 1.28
CA LEU A 49 15.80 1.46 1.21
C LEU A 49 14.50 1.59 0.38
N GLY A 50 14.43 0.86 -0.75
CA GLY A 50 13.24 0.81 -1.59
C GLY A 50 12.05 0.12 -0.91
N MET A 51 12.30 -0.94 -0.17
CA MET A 51 11.29 -1.68 0.59
C MET A 51 10.65 -0.80 1.66
N GLU A 52 11.45 -0.13 2.48
CA GLU A 52 10.97 0.78 3.53
C GLU A 52 10.05 1.87 2.94
N THR A 53 10.45 2.47 1.81
CA THR A 53 9.62 3.49 1.14
C THR A 53 8.30 2.92 0.62
N CYS A 54 8.33 1.71 0.07
CA CYS A 54 7.12 1.04 -0.44
C CYS A 54 6.15 0.71 0.70
N GLU A 55 6.68 0.21 1.81
CA GLU A 55 5.89 -0.13 3.00
C GLU A 55 5.27 1.12 3.63
N GLU A 56 6.00 2.23 3.75
CA GLU A 56 5.43 3.50 4.26
C GLU A 56 4.25 3.98 3.39
N VAL A 57 4.38 3.93 2.06
CA VAL A 57 3.31 4.32 1.14
C VAL A 57 2.12 3.37 1.25
N ARG A 58 2.36 2.05 1.41
CA ARG A 58 1.30 1.05 1.62
C ARG A 58 0.53 1.35 2.89
N GLU A 59 1.21 1.55 4.01
CA GLU A 59 0.59 1.85 5.31
C GLU A 59 -0.25 3.12 5.25
N LYS A 60 0.28 4.19 4.64
CA LYS A 60 -0.48 5.43 4.44
C LYS A 60 -1.73 5.24 3.57
N ALA A 61 -1.63 4.42 2.52
CA ALA A 61 -2.77 4.10 1.66
C ALA A 61 -3.83 3.27 2.41
N GLU A 62 -3.41 2.32 3.24
CA GLU A 62 -4.28 1.51 4.09
C GLU A 62 -4.99 2.36 5.15
N GLU A 63 -4.28 3.29 5.79
CA GLU A 63 -4.89 4.22 6.74
C GLU A 63 -5.95 5.09 6.07
N ALA A 64 -5.62 5.70 4.92
CA ALA A 64 -6.54 6.52 4.15
C ALA A 64 -7.77 5.71 3.69
N LEU A 65 -7.56 4.46 3.25
CA LEU A 65 -8.63 3.56 2.87
C LEU A 65 -9.53 3.22 4.07
N SER A 66 -8.95 2.96 5.24
CA SER A 66 -9.69 2.67 6.46
C SER A 66 -10.57 3.85 6.89
N ALA A 67 -10.08 5.08 6.78
CA ALA A 67 -10.82 6.29 7.07
C ALA A 67 -11.99 6.47 6.08
N GLN A 68 -11.73 6.25 4.78
CA GLN A 68 -12.77 6.26 3.74
C GLN A 68 -13.85 5.20 4.01
N MET A 69 -13.46 3.99 4.41
CA MET A 69 -14.41 2.91 4.75
C MET A 69 -15.29 3.27 5.95
N LYS A 70 -14.73 3.89 7.00
CA LYS A 70 -15.51 4.36 8.16
C LYS A 70 -16.55 5.41 7.77
N LEU A 71 -16.14 6.41 6.99
CA LEU A 71 -17.06 7.42 6.47
C LEU A 71 -18.14 6.79 5.60
N THR A 72 -17.76 5.89 4.68
CA THR A 72 -18.69 5.18 3.80
C THR A 72 -19.72 4.37 4.59
N ALA A 73 -19.30 3.67 5.64
CA ALA A 73 -20.19 2.92 6.53
C ALA A 73 -21.17 3.84 7.26
N MET A 74 -20.71 4.98 7.79
CA MET A 74 -21.59 5.98 8.41
C MET A 74 -22.65 6.51 7.43
N TRP A 75 -22.24 6.82 6.20
CA TRP A 75 -23.15 7.28 5.15
C TRP A 75 -24.15 6.19 4.75
N GLU A 76 -23.71 4.94 4.67
CA GLU A 76 -24.61 3.81 4.40
C GLU A 76 -25.67 3.70 5.50
N ILE A 77 -25.28 3.69 6.77
CA ILE A 77 -26.23 3.63 7.90
C ILE A 77 -27.26 4.76 7.81
N ARG A 78 -26.80 6.01 7.60
CA ARG A 78 -27.69 7.18 7.45
C ARG A 78 -28.65 7.01 6.28
N SER A 79 -28.18 6.47 5.17
CA SER A 79 -29.02 6.21 4.00
C SER A 79 -30.10 5.17 4.32
N ARG A 80 -29.76 4.08 5.00
CA ARG A 80 -30.71 3.03 5.40
C ARG A 80 -31.77 3.57 6.34
N GLN A 81 -31.38 4.41 7.31
CA GLN A 81 -32.31 5.10 8.21
C GLN A 81 -33.30 6.00 7.46
N LYS A 82 -32.88 6.62 6.35
CA LYS A 82 -33.74 7.41 5.48
C LYS A 82 -34.56 6.56 4.49
N GLY A 83 -34.54 5.24 4.63
CA GLY A 83 -35.31 4.31 3.80
C GLY A 83 -34.67 3.99 2.45
N TRP A 84 -33.38 4.33 2.24
CA TRP A 84 -32.70 4.08 0.99
C TRP A 84 -32.33 2.60 0.88
N ARG A 85 -33.20 1.85 0.20
CA ARG A 85 -32.99 0.43 -0.10
C ARG A 85 -32.34 0.30 -1.46
N GLU A 86 -31.33 -0.56 -1.54
CA GLU A 86 -30.81 -0.94 -2.84
C GLU A 86 -31.91 -1.72 -3.56
N LYS A 87 -32.28 -1.31 -4.78
CA LYS A 87 -33.17 -2.12 -5.62
C LYS A 87 -32.40 -3.38 -5.97
N VAL A 88 -32.67 -4.46 -5.23
CA VAL A 88 -32.16 -5.80 -5.52
C VAL A 88 -32.87 -6.24 -6.79
N ALA A 89 -32.23 -6.05 -7.94
CA ALA A 89 -32.60 -6.81 -9.12
C ALA A 89 -32.24 -8.26 -8.78
N LYS A 90 -33.25 -9.11 -8.61
CA LYS A 90 -33.05 -10.57 -8.51
C LYS A 90 -32.44 -11.04 -9.83
N SER A 91 -31.12 -11.17 -9.90
CA SER A 91 -30.49 -12.03 -10.90
C SER A 91 -29.87 -13.22 -10.17
N ASN A 92 -30.55 -14.36 -10.27
CA ASN A 92 -29.91 -15.65 -10.06
C ASN A 92 -28.83 -15.80 -11.13
N ALA A 93 -27.57 -15.53 -10.77
CA ALA A 93 -26.41 -16.01 -11.49
C ALA A 93 -25.21 -15.98 -10.55
N GLN A 94 -24.79 -17.18 -10.14
CA GLN A 94 -23.50 -17.40 -9.52
C GLN A 94 -22.37 -17.07 -10.52
N THR A 95 -21.23 -16.71 -9.92
CA THR A 95 -19.85 -16.85 -10.45
C THR A 95 -19.35 -15.91 -11.55
N GLN A 96 -18.34 -15.11 -11.17
CA GLN A 96 -17.28 -14.46 -11.97
C GLN A 96 -17.53 -13.12 -12.72
N GLY A 97 -18.72 -12.51 -12.71
CA GLY A 97 -18.94 -11.14 -13.24
C GLY A 97 -19.10 -10.02 -12.19
N LYS A 98 -19.00 -10.37 -10.90
CA LYS A 98 -19.64 -9.63 -9.79
C LYS A 98 -18.93 -8.35 -9.34
N THR A 99 -17.71 -8.06 -9.80
CA THR A 99 -16.95 -6.88 -9.38
C THR A 99 -17.20 -5.66 -10.27
N ASN A 100 -17.52 -5.84 -11.56
CA ASN A 100 -17.70 -4.73 -12.50
C ASN A 100 -19.09 -4.09 -12.42
N TYR A 101 -20.19 -4.87 -12.41
CA TYR A 101 -21.55 -4.32 -12.30
C TYR A 101 -21.76 -3.58 -10.96
N THR A 102 -21.28 -4.16 -9.87
CA THR A 102 -21.38 -3.58 -8.51
C THR A 102 -20.55 -2.30 -8.38
N ARG A 103 -19.34 -2.26 -8.96
CA ARG A 103 -18.48 -1.06 -8.97
C ARG A 103 -19.06 0.07 -9.82
N LEU A 104 -19.58 -0.25 -11.02
CA LEU A 104 -20.22 0.74 -11.90
C LEU A 104 -21.49 1.33 -11.25
N ARG A 105 -22.27 0.49 -10.56
CA ARG A 105 -23.47 0.92 -9.85
C ARG A 105 -23.17 1.78 -8.62
N SER A 106 -22.17 1.39 -7.82
CA SER A 106 -21.67 2.18 -6.69
C SER A 106 -21.17 3.56 -7.14
N LYS A 107 -20.40 3.61 -8.24
CA LYS A 107 -19.92 4.87 -8.84
C LYS A 107 -21.07 5.76 -9.30
N ASN A 108 -22.13 5.20 -9.91
CA ASN A 108 -23.31 5.95 -10.33
C ASN A 108 -24.09 6.53 -9.14
N ASN A 109 -24.25 5.74 -8.07
CA ASN A 109 -24.93 6.18 -6.85
C ASN A 109 -24.13 7.25 -6.10
N LEU A 110 -22.81 7.10 -6.01
CA LEU A 110 -21.93 8.10 -5.40
C LEU A 110 -21.95 9.41 -6.19
N GLN A 111 -21.91 9.35 -7.53
CA GLN A 111 -22.02 10.53 -8.38
C GLN A 111 -23.37 11.24 -8.20
N LYS A 112 -24.46 10.48 -8.08
CA LYS A 112 -25.79 11.04 -7.79
C LYS A 112 -25.87 11.68 -6.41
N ALA A 113 -25.27 11.07 -5.39
CA ALA A 113 -25.21 11.65 -4.05
C ALA A 113 -24.35 12.92 -4.03
N HIS A 114 -23.20 12.90 -4.71
CA HIS A 114 -22.34 14.06 -4.88
C HIS A 114 -23.09 15.22 -5.53
N ASN A 115 -23.75 14.98 -6.66
CA ASN A 115 -24.40 16.03 -7.42
C ASN A 115 -25.73 16.48 -6.80
N GLY A 116 -26.50 15.56 -6.24
CA GLY A 116 -27.81 15.86 -5.69
C GLY A 116 -27.74 16.54 -4.33
N TRP A 117 -26.74 16.19 -3.51
CA TRP A 117 -26.72 16.57 -2.10
C TRP A 117 -25.49 17.40 -1.74
N LEU A 118 -24.28 16.96 -2.09
CA LEU A 118 -23.05 17.67 -1.74
C LEU A 118 -22.92 19.02 -2.46
N LEU A 119 -23.21 19.08 -3.77
CA LEU A 119 -23.13 20.35 -4.52
C LEU A 119 -24.11 21.42 -3.99
N PRO A 120 -25.40 21.12 -3.73
CA PRO A 120 -26.29 22.11 -3.12
C PRO A 120 -25.88 22.54 -1.72
N LEU A 121 -25.37 21.61 -0.91
CA LEU A 121 -24.87 21.94 0.43
C LEU A 121 -23.62 22.82 0.38
N GLN A 122 -22.68 22.54 -0.54
CA GLN A 122 -21.51 23.39 -0.75
C GLN A 122 -21.89 24.80 -1.21
N MET A 123 -22.86 24.91 -2.13
CA MET A 123 -23.39 26.19 -2.57
C MET A 123 -24.04 26.97 -1.42
N HIS A 124 -24.86 26.31 -0.60
CA HIS A 124 -25.54 26.95 0.53
C HIS A 124 -24.54 27.41 1.60
N VAL A 125 -23.57 26.57 1.97
CA VAL A 125 -22.50 26.94 2.91
C VAL A 125 -21.62 28.05 2.35
N GLY A 126 -21.30 28.03 1.05
CA GLY A 126 -20.59 29.11 0.38
C GLY A 126 -21.36 30.44 0.40
N GLY A 127 -22.68 30.38 0.19
CA GLY A 127 -23.56 31.54 0.29
C GLY A 127 -23.66 32.10 1.72
N ILE A 128 -23.75 31.23 2.73
CA ILE A 128 -23.71 31.63 4.14
C ILE A 128 -22.34 32.23 4.50
N ALA A 129 -21.25 31.63 4.04
CA ALA A 129 -19.90 32.13 4.28
C ALA A 129 -19.67 33.51 3.62
N ALA A 130 -20.24 33.73 2.43
CA ALA A 130 -20.20 35.03 1.76
C ALA A 130 -21.08 36.09 2.47
N ALA A 131 -22.28 35.71 2.91
CA ALA A 131 -23.18 36.62 3.65
C ALA A 131 -22.60 37.04 5.00
N ASN A 132 -22.00 36.10 5.75
CA ASN A 132 -21.32 36.40 7.02
C ASN A 132 -20.11 37.33 6.83
N LYS A 133 -19.41 37.22 5.69
CA LYS A 133 -18.29 38.12 5.37
C LYS A 133 -18.74 39.56 5.14
N ASN A 134 -19.88 39.75 4.49
CA ASN A 134 -20.46 41.07 4.24
C ASN A 134 -21.04 41.72 5.52
N ASP A 135 -21.58 40.94 6.46
CA ASP A 135 -22.07 41.46 7.75
C ASP A 135 -20.93 42.00 8.62
N ILE A 136 -19.73 41.39 8.57
CA ILE A 136 -18.53 41.87 9.28
C ILE A 136 -18.05 43.20 8.70
N ASP A 137 -18.05 43.33 7.37
CA ASP A 137 -17.61 44.55 6.68
C ASP A 137 -18.64 45.70 6.87
N GLN A 138 -19.95 45.42 6.95
CA GLN A 138 -20.98 46.43 7.20
C GLN A 138 -20.96 46.94 8.66
N HIS A 139 -20.78 46.04 9.65
CA HIS A 139 -20.68 46.43 11.07
C HIS A 139 -19.41 47.26 11.37
N ALA A 140 -18.34 47.07 10.59
CA ALA A 140 -17.12 47.85 10.68
C ALA A 140 -17.29 49.28 10.13
N VAL A 141 -18.15 49.48 9.12
CA VAL A 141 -18.44 50.81 8.55
C VAL A 141 -19.36 51.63 9.46
N ASP A 142 -20.38 51.01 10.07
CA ASP A 142 -21.34 51.70 10.95
C ASP A 142 -20.77 52.07 12.34
N THR A 143 -19.56 51.60 12.68
CA THR A 143 -18.86 51.94 13.94
C THR A 143 -17.89 53.12 13.77
N VAL A 144 -17.60 53.56 12.54
CA VAL A 144 -16.59 54.58 12.22
C VAL A 144 -17.21 55.92 11.77
N LEU A 145 -18.53 56.08 11.85
CA LEU A 145 -19.24 57.32 11.54
C LEU A 145 -19.98 57.91 12.75
#